data_AF-A0AAW0FB41-F1
#
_entry.id   AF-A0AAW0FB41-F1
#
_cell.length_a   1.000
_cell.length_b   1.000
_cell.length_c   1.000
_cell.angle_alpha   90.00
_cell.angle_beta   90.00
_cell.angle_gamma   90.00
#
_symmetry.space_group_name_H-M   'P 1'
#
loop_
_entity.id
_entity.type
_entity.pdbx_description
1 polymer ?
#
loop_
_entity_poly.entity_id
_entity_poly.type
_entity_poly.pdbx_seq_one_letter_code
_entity_poly.pdbx_strand_id
1 'polypeptide(L)'
;MTNLLSFEADKRVINISINSLNNQELTPEDKLSLFPEYGKLYPIYHKELSQVDDIEQLKLLVESVGEYLDLFSDSADSSGSKNLEDWFYLLEMQYNRNAFTQQFTLSTVWAWLRSKEQEIRNITWIAESFTN
;
A
#
# COMPACT_ATOMS: atom_id res chain seq x y z
N MET A 1 4.54 8.74 -13.83
CA MET A 1 5.52 8.14 -12.91
C MET A 1 5.36 8.62 -11.47
N THR A 2 5.17 9.92 -11.23
CA THR A 2 5.03 10.50 -9.88
C THR A 2 3.98 9.82 -9.01
N ASN A 3 2.78 9.55 -9.55
CA ASN A 3 1.71 8.89 -8.82
C ASN A 3 2.05 7.43 -8.44
N LEU A 4 2.75 6.70 -9.32
CA LEU A 4 3.19 5.33 -9.05
C LEU A 4 4.20 5.28 -7.90
N LEU A 5 5.18 6.20 -7.92
CA LEU A 5 6.18 6.31 -6.85
C LEU A 5 5.58 6.83 -5.55
N SER A 6 4.61 7.73 -5.63
CA SER A 6 3.90 8.29 -4.46
C SER A 6 3.15 7.17 -3.75
N PHE A 7 2.44 6.34 -4.52
CA PHE A 7 1.73 5.18 -3.99
C PHE A 7 2.69 4.16 -3.35
N GLU A 8 3.83 3.85 -3.99
CA GLU A 8 4.79 2.90 -3.42
C GLU A 8 5.41 3.41 -2.11
N ALA A 9 5.65 4.72 -2.03
CA ALA A 9 6.14 5.36 -0.81
C ALA A 9 5.09 5.28 0.32
N ASP A 10 3.84 5.66 0.04
CA ASP A 10 2.74 5.61 1.01
C ASP A 10 2.45 4.16 1.46
N LYS A 11 2.43 3.20 0.52
CA LYS A 11 2.29 1.76 0.80
C LYS A 11 3.37 1.27 1.76
N ARG A 12 4.62 1.71 1.59
CA ARG A 12 5.72 1.37 2.48
C ARG A 12 5.55 1.97 3.87
N VAL A 13 5.13 3.23 3.97
CA VAL A 13 4.84 3.88 5.27
C VAL A 13 3.74 3.11 6.01
N ILE A 14 2.61 2.83 5.35
CA ILE A 14 1.48 2.12 5.96
C ILE A 14 1.89 0.72 6.42
N ASN A 15 2.63 -0.03 5.59
CA ASN A 15 3.12 -1.36 5.96
C ASN A 15 4.10 -1.33 7.14
N ILE A 16 5.00 -0.34 7.21
CA ILE A 16 5.91 -0.19 8.36
C ILE A 16 5.09 0.12 9.60
N SER A 17 4.15 1.07 9.54
CA SER A 17 3.32 1.42 10.68
C SER A 17 2.53 0.22 11.20
N ILE A 18 1.86 -0.55 10.33
CA ILE A 18 1.12 -1.77 10.72
C ILE A 18 2.02 -2.83 11.33
N ASN A 19 3.14 -3.15 10.70
CA ASN A 19 4.06 -4.17 11.21
C ASN A 19 4.74 -3.75 12.52
N SER A 20 4.89 -2.43 12.74
CA SER A 20 5.44 -1.88 13.96
C SER A 20 4.48 -1.95 15.15
N LEU A 21 3.15 -2.00 14.92
CA LEU A 21 2.16 -2.19 15.99
C LEU A 21 2.39 -3.50 16.77
N ASN A 22 2.90 -4.52 16.08
CA ASN A 22 3.20 -5.82 16.68
C ASN A 22 4.60 -5.88 17.32
N ASN A 23 5.42 -4.82 17.21
CA ASN A 23 6.81 -4.79 17.68
C ASN A 23 7.07 -3.58 18.57
N GLN A 24 7.02 -3.80 19.89
CA GLN A 24 7.20 -2.76 20.92
C GLN A 24 8.65 -2.22 21.04
N GLU A 25 9.62 -2.81 20.33
CA GLU A 25 11.03 -2.39 20.40
C GLU A 25 11.36 -1.19 19.51
N LEU A 26 10.49 -0.81 18.57
CA LEU A 26 10.77 0.27 17.62
C LEU A 26 10.33 1.63 18.16
N THR A 27 11.28 2.55 18.33
CA THR A 27 10.95 3.92 18.75
C THR A 27 10.31 4.73 17.61
N PRO A 28 9.56 5.81 17.91
CA PRO A 28 9.00 6.69 16.88
C PRO A 28 10.06 7.33 15.97
N GLU A 29 11.25 7.62 16.51
CA GLU A 29 12.37 8.18 15.75
C GLU A 29 12.92 7.16 14.74
N ASP A 30 13.04 5.89 15.15
CA ASP A 30 13.43 4.79 14.26
C ASP A 30 12.40 4.61 13.14
N LYS A 31 11.10 4.64 13.46
CA LYS A 31 10.02 4.58 12.45
C LYS A 31 10.14 5.70 11.43
N LEU A 32 10.36 6.95 11.87
CA LEU A 32 10.54 8.10 10.99
C LEU A 32 11.75 7.94 10.06
N SER A 33 12.85 7.37 10.54
CA SER A 33 14.05 7.11 9.71
C SER A 33 13.79 6.10 8.57
N LEU A 34 12.79 5.23 8.73
CA LEU A 34 12.41 4.22 7.74
C LEU A 34 11.37 4.74 6.75
N PHE A 35 10.70 5.86 7.04
CA PHE A 35 9.68 6.43 6.18
C PHE A 35 10.30 7.17 4.99
N PRO A 36 9.94 6.82 3.74
CA PRO A 36 10.39 7.57 2.57
C PRO A 36 9.82 9.00 2.58
N GLU A 37 10.66 10.03 2.43
CA GLU A 37 10.25 11.45 2.39
C GLU A 37 9.55 11.85 1.07
N TYR A 38 8.60 11.04 0.63
CA TYR A 38 7.86 11.18 -0.61
C TYR A 38 6.49 10.52 -0.45
N GLY A 39 5.51 10.95 -1.23
CA GLY A 39 4.14 10.42 -1.14
C GLY A 39 3.13 11.47 -0.71
N LYS A 40 1.89 11.03 -0.47
CA LYS A 40 0.81 11.90 0.03
C LYS A 40 0.77 11.95 1.55
N LEU A 41 1.35 10.96 2.22
CA LEU A 41 1.46 10.93 3.68
C LEU A 41 2.56 11.86 4.21
N TYR A 42 3.57 12.15 3.38
CA TYR A 42 4.60 13.13 3.67
C TYR A 42 4.13 14.57 3.35
N PRO A 43 4.45 15.58 4.18
CA PRO A 43 5.15 15.53 5.48
C PRO A 43 4.20 15.46 6.69
N ILE A 44 2.90 15.66 6.48
CA ILE A 44 1.93 15.95 7.54
C ILE A 44 1.73 14.73 8.44
N TYR A 45 1.49 13.57 7.84
CA TYR A 45 1.05 12.38 8.57
C TYR A 45 2.20 11.52 9.10
N HIS A 46 3.44 11.75 8.65
CA HIS A 46 4.60 10.95 9.10
C HIS A 46 4.82 10.99 10.61
N LYS A 47 4.73 12.18 11.21
CA LYS A 47 4.91 12.31 12.66
C LYS A 47 3.81 11.58 13.42
N GLU A 48 2.57 11.74 12.98
CA GLU A 48 1.41 11.07 13.59
C GLU A 48 1.52 9.55 13.43
N LEU A 49 1.78 9.06 12.21
CA LEU A 49 1.96 7.64 11.90
C LEU A 49 3.13 6.97 12.63
N SER A 50 4.15 7.73 13.03
CA SER A 50 5.25 7.20 13.86
C SER A 50 4.85 6.96 15.32
N GLN A 51 3.81 7.66 15.79
CA GLN A 51 3.33 7.59 17.17
C GLN A 51 2.09 6.71 17.33
N VAL A 52 1.58 6.13 16.23
CA VAL A 52 0.42 5.26 16.27
C VAL A 52 0.77 3.94 16.96
N ASP A 53 -0.02 3.62 17.99
CA ASP A 53 0.05 2.38 18.77
C ASP A 53 -1.20 1.50 18.60
N ASP A 54 -2.23 1.98 17.89
CA ASP A 54 -3.49 1.27 17.65
C ASP A 54 -3.88 1.27 16.17
N ILE A 55 -4.47 0.15 15.71
CA ILE A 55 -4.95 -0.03 14.34
C ILE A 55 -6.05 0.99 14.03
N GLU A 56 -6.96 1.28 14.96
CA GLU A 56 -8.06 2.21 14.71
C GLU A 56 -7.54 3.64 14.48
N GLN A 57 -6.50 4.05 15.20
CA GLN A 57 -5.83 5.34 14.97
C GLN A 57 -5.13 5.39 13.61
N LEU A 58 -4.48 4.29 13.21
CA LEU A 58 -3.87 4.17 11.88
C LEU A 58 -4.92 4.36 10.78
N LYS A 59 -6.07 3.70 10.91
CA LYS A 59 -7.17 3.79 9.94
C LYS A 59 -7.63 5.24 9.77
N LEU A 60 -7.92 5.93 10.87
CA LEU A 60 -8.38 7.33 10.82
C LEU A 60 -7.38 8.26 10.11
N LEU A 61 -6.08 8.08 10.35
CA LEU A 61 -5.04 8.88 9.69
C LEU A 61 -4.96 8.59 8.19
N VAL A 62 -5.01 7.32 7.81
CA VAL A 62 -4.93 6.91 6.39
C VAL A 62 -6.20 7.32 5.64
N GLU A 63 -7.38 7.13 6.23
CA GLU A 63 -8.67 7.51 5.64
C GLU A 63 -8.83 9.03 5.47
N SER A 64 -8.11 9.82 6.28
CA SER A 64 -8.09 11.28 6.12
C SER A 64 -7.52 11.72 4.75
N VAL A 65 -6.74 10.86 4.11
CA VAL A 65 -6.32 11.02 2.72
C VAL A 65 -7.38 10.40 1.82
N GLY A 66 -8.12 11.25 1.09
CA GLY A 66 -9.29 10.81 0.30
C GLY A 66 -9.04 9.69 -0.72
N GLU A 67 -7.80 9.46 -1.15
CA GLU A 67 -7.44 8.35 -2.06
C GLU A 67 -7.34 6.99 -1.34
N TYR A 68 -7.17 7.00 -0.03
CA TYR A 68 -7.11 5.82 0.84
C TYR A 68 -8.36 5.68 1.71
N LEU A 69 -9.42 6.46 1.44
CA LEU A 69 -10.67 6.42 2.22
C LEU A 69 -11.35 5.04 2.16
N ASP A 70 -11.35 4.42 0.99
CA ASP A 70 -11.94 3.10 0.79
C ASP A 70 -10.99 1.93 1.13
N LEU A 71 -9.86 2.23 1.77
CA LEU A 71 -8.82 1.23 2.09
C LEU A 71 -9.26 0.28 3.20
N PHE A 72 -10.05 0.77 4.16
CA PHE A 72 -10.57 -0.03 5.28
C PHE A 72 -12.09 -0.25 5.27
N SER A 73 -12.83 0.37 4.35
CA SER A 73 -14.30 0.32 4.31
C SER A 73 -14.88 -1.07 3.96
N ASP A 74 -14.16 -1.87 3.17
CA ASP A 74 -14.58 -3.21 2.73
C ASP A 74 -14.23 -4.33 3.75
N SER A 75 -13.66 -3.97 4.91
CA SER A 75 -13.22 -4.93 5.94
C SER A 75 -14.31 -5.36 6.94
N ALA A 76 -15.53 -4.79 6.81
CA ALA A 76 -16.61 -4.95 7.78
C ALA A 76 -17.62 -6.08 7.46
N ASP A 77 -17.67 -6.61 6.23
CA ASP A 77 -18.67 -7.61 5.84
C ASP A 77 -18.11 -9.03 5.68
N SER A 78 -18.50 -9.86 6.65
CA SER A 78 -18.71 -11.32 6.62
C SER A 78 -18.23 -12.13 5.39
N SER A 79 -17.41 -13.16 5.68
CA SER A 79 -17.12 -14.37 4.87
C SER A 79 -15.94 -14.39 3.87
N GLY A 80 -15.12 -13.34 3.82
CA GLY A 80 -13.88 -13.37 3.05
C GLY A 80 -13.21 -12.01 3.05
N SER A 81 -12.60 -11.63 4.18
CA SER A 81 -11.90 -10.36 4.32
C SER A 81 -10.85 -10.22 3.22
N LYS A 82 -11.06 -9.34 2.25
CA LYS A 82 -9.97 -8.89 1.38
C LYS A 82 -8.88 -8.36 2.29
N ASN A 83 -7.70 -8.94 2.18
CA ASN A 83 -6.58 -8.51 2.99
C ASN A 83 -6.20 -7.08 2.57
N LEU A 84 -5.70 -6.25 3.48
CA LEU A 84 -5.21 -4.91 3.15
C LEU A 84 -4.20 -4.97 1.97
N GLU A 85 -3.42 -6.05 1.93
CA GLU A 85 -2.49 -6.35 0.85
C GLU A 85 -3.19 -6.52 -0.51
N ASP A 86 -4.35 -7.18 -0.56
CA ASP A 86 -5.16 -7.32 -1.78
C ASP A 86 -5.64 -5.96 -2.28
N TRP A 87 -6.04 -5.08 -1.36
CA TRP A 87 -6.42 -3.72 -1.72
C TRP A 87 -5.25 -2.95 -2.33
N PHE A 88 -4.07 -3.04 -1.73
CA PHE A 88 -2.86 -2.44 -2.31
C PHE A 88 -2.57 -3.00 -3.70
N TYR A 89 -2.71 -4.31 -3.91
CA TYR A 89 -2.54 -4.91 -5.24
C TYR A 89 -3.56 -4.40 -6.26
N LEU A 90 -4.84 -4.28 -5.86
CA LEU A 90 -5.88 -3.75 -6.73
C LEU A 90 -5.61 -2.29 -7.13
N LEU A 91 -5.31 -1.42 -6.17
CA LEU A 91 -5.03 -0.02 -6.46
C LEU A 91 -3.75 0.14 -7.29
N GLU A 92 -2.70 -0.63 -6.99
CA GLU A 92 -1.47 -0.66 -7.78
C GLU A 92 -1.75 -1.02 -9.24
N MET A 93 -2.56 -2.05 -9.49
CA MET A 93 -2.95 -2.45 -10.83
C MET A 93 -3.81 -1.40 -11.54
N GLN A 94 -4.66 -0.67 -10.81
CA GLN A 94 -5.44 0.44 -11.37
C GLN A 94 -4.52 1.58 -11.85
N TYR A 95 -3.49 1.94 -11.09
CA TYR A 95 -2.51 2.93 -11.54
C TYR A 95 -1.69 2.44 -12.72
N ASN A 96 -1.25 1.18 -12.71
CA ASN A 96 -0.50 0.59 -13.83
C ASN A 96 -1.35 0.57 -15.11
N ARG A 97 -2.63 0.21 -15.01
CA ARG A 97 -3.57 0.27 -16.14
C ARG A 97 -3.69 1.69 -16.69
N ASN A 98 -3.84 2.68 -15.82
CA ASN A 98 -3.93 4.09 -16.23
C ASN A 98 -2.61 4.57 -16.86
N ALA A 99 -1.45 4.09 -16.42
CA ALA A 99 -0.17 4.45 -17.01
C ALA A 99 -0.06 4.03 -18.50
N PHE A 100 -0.71 2.93 -18.91
CA PHE A 100 -0.77 2.49 -20.31
C PHE A 100 -1.64 3.36 -21.21
N THR A 101 -2.47 4.25 -20.66
CA THR A 101 -3.24 5.22 -21.45
C THR A 101 -2.38 6.36 -22.00
N GLN A 102 -1.16 6.52 -21.48
CA GLN A 102 -0.20 7.55 -21.92
C GLN A 102 0.79 6.95 -22.92
N GLN A 103 1.01 7.64 -24.04
CA GLN A 103 1.99 7.25 -25.06
C GLN A 103 3.33 7.98 -24.86
N PHE A 104 4.43 7.36 -25.28
CA PHE A 104 5.79 7.92 -25.23
C PHE A 104 6.29 8.28 -23.81
N THR A 105 5.94 7.47 -22.81
CA THR A 105 6.41 7.67 -21.42
C THR A 105 7.19 6.46 -20.90
N LEU A 106 8.24 6.71 -20.13
CA LEU A 106 9.02 5.65 -19.46
C LEU A 106 8.22 4.93 -18.36
N SER A 107 7.13 5.55 -17.87
CA SER A 107 6.24 4.97 -16.85
C SER A 107 5.64 3.63 -17.31
N THR A 108 5.51 3.42 -18.62
CA THR A 108 5.02 2.17 -19.22
C THR A 108 5.91 0.97 -18.90
N VAL A 109 7.23 1.15 -18.79
CA VAL A 109 8.18 0.08 -18.42
C VAL A 109 7.94 -0.35 -16.97
N TRP A 110 7.79 0.61 -16.05
CA TRP A 110 7.46 0.33 -14.65
C TRP A 110 6.12 -0.40 -14.52
N ALA A 111 5.08 0.13 -15.18
CA ALA A 111 3.74 -0.46 -15.14
C ALA A 111 3.74 -1.89 -15.70
N TRP A 112 4.48 -2.14 -16.79
CA TRP A 112 4.62 -3.48 -17.37
C TRP A 112 5.30 -4.45 -16.40
N LEU A 113 6.43 -4.05 -15.80
CA LEU A 113 7.16 -4.90 -14.86
C LEU A 113 6.29 -5.29 -13.66
N ARG A 114 5.65 -4.30 -13.03
CA ARG A 114 4.78 -4.52 -11.86
C ARG A 114 3.54 -5.34 -12.18
N SER A 115 2.91 -5.13 -13.33
CA SER A 115 1.80 -5.97 -13.79
C SER A 115 2.24 -7.41 -14.06
N LYS A 116 3.45 -7.62 -14.57
CA LYS A 116 4.00 -8.97 -14.78
C LYS A 116 4.33 -9.69 -13.47
N GLU A 117 4.85 -8.98 -12.46
CA GLU A 117 5.03 -9.54 -11.12
C GLU A 117 3.69 -10.01 -10.52
N GLN A 118 2.63 -9.21 -10.67
CA GLN A 118 1.30 -9.61 -10.19
C GLN A 118 0.72 -10.80 -10.96
N GLU A 119 0.96 -10.90 -12.27
CA GLU A 119 0.57 -12.06 -13.07
C GLU A 119 1.22 -13.35 -12.56
N ILE A 120 2.54 -13.32 -12.29
CA ILE A 120 3.27 -14.46 -11.72
C ILE A 120 2.71 -14.85 -10.35
N ARG A 121 2.44 -13.86 -9.48
CA ARG A 121 1.83 -14.10 -8.16
C ARG A 121 0.47 -14.78 -8.29
N ASN A 122 -0.39 -14.28 -9.17
CA ASN A 122 -1.72 -14.84 -9.40
C ASN A 122 -1.65 -16.29 -9.92
N ILE A 123 -0.78 -16.56 -10.91
CA ILE A 123 -0.59 -17.91 -11.45
C ILE A 123 -0.09 -18.87 -10.36
N THR A 124 0.86 -18.41 -9.53
CA THR A 124 1.41 -19.21 -8.43
C THR A 124 0.33 -19.54 -7.40
N TRP A 125 -0.46 -18.54 -6.98
CA TRP A 125 -1.56 -18.74 -6.04
C TRP A 125 -2.61 -19.73 -6.56
N ILE A 126 -2.96 -19.63 -7.85
CA ILE A 126 -3.87 -20.58 -8.52
C ILE A 126 -3.26 -21.99 -8.52
N ALA A 127 -1.98 -22.13 -8.88
CA ALA A 127 -1.30 -23.42 -8.92
C ALA A 127 -1.21 -24.09 -7.54
N GLU A 128 -0.92 -23.32 -6.48
CA GLU A 128 -0.89 -23.80 -5.11
C GLU A 128 -2.28 -24.25 -4.64
N SER A 129 -3.33 -23.53 -5.04
CA SER A 129 -4.72 -23.87 -4.71
C SER A 129 -5.21 -25.18 -5.34
N PHE A 130 -4.58 -25.63 -6.43
CA PHE A 130 -4.86 -26.93 -7.04
C PHE A 130 -3.96 -28.06 -6.51
N THR A 131 -2.83 -27.72 -5.92
CA THR A 131 -1.83 -28.69 -5.45
C THR A 131 -2.07 -29.12 -4.00
N ASN A 132 -2.62 -28.22 -3.16
CA ASN A 132 -3.14 -28.53 -1.83
C ASN A 132 -4.58 -29.06 -1.90
#